data_AF-A0A2S9AA11-F1
#
_entry.id   AF-A0A2S9AA11-F1
#
_cell.length_a   1.000
_cell.length_b   1.000
_cell.length_c   1.000
_cell.angle_alpha   90.00
_cell.angle_beta   90.00
_cell.angle_gamma   90.00
#
_symmetry.space_group_name_H-M   'P 1'
#
loop_
_entity.id
_entity.type
_entity.pdbx_description
1 polymer ?
#
loop_
_entity_poly.entity_id
_entity_poly.type
_entity_poly.pdbx_seq_one_letter_code
_entity_poly.pdbx_strand_id
1 'polypeptide(L)'
;MNGSTLLLAAIAAGVGVIGILLFRASPRLTFVVWALVLFFVPVWIGVNVGFFWSAITLLTLVAVLTNISDIRLNGIDLIMGVFTLMAATQFALKMTGLSATVIALLEWVLPYIWGRLVLSRVKRSFVTAVLATVVTVAAVLGLIEFATGTNIFVSLPAMGADLYASWGGLQVRADRLRVEGAWGHSIAMGAAFAMSSAFIVAARWPVAVRLVALGIVTAATVTTISRIGMLTLAFTVVLSVLLLPGLDRAMRWSVAALGVVAAIIIIPFVGEIFLEAGDEAGGSADYRSGLFSLVSQVQLFGSAGDWSGLTVGGEYLGAYAKSVDNAFLVFALRFGWIPSLLLIAALVFAAAYILRPGKASPPSIAVASQLPAIFAVALITQAGAYLWFLAGLAVAWAQQGRDADAADDQAALPSLFSMSRTNEDSVFASRR
;
A
#
# COMPACT_ATOMS: atom_id res chain seq x y z
N MET A 1 -10.49 -39.94 -6.77
CA MET A 1 -11.37 -38.76 -6.66
C MET A 1 -12.79 -39.20 -6.99
N ASN A 2 -13.76 -38.97 -6.11
CA ASN A 2 -15.14 -39.42 -6.33
C ASN A 2 -15.84 -38.48 -7.33
N GLY A 3 -16.87 -38.96 -8.06
CA GLY A 3 -17.53 -38.19 -9.13
C GLY A 3 -18.03 -36.79 -8.70
N SER A 4 -18.47 -36.63 -7.46
CA SER A 4 -18.85 -35.34 -6.87
C SER A 4 -17.68 -34.36 -6.74
N THR A 5 -16.48 -34.85 -6.39
CA THR A 5 -15.28 -34.01 -6.30
C THR A 5 -14.80 -33.53 -7.67
N LEU A 6 -14.96 -34.36 -8.71
CA LEU A 6 -14.64 -33.99 -10.10
C LEU A 6 -15.63 -32.94 -10.62
N LEU A 7 -16.93 -33.09 -10.33
CA LEU A 7 -17.94 -32.10 -10.71
C LEU A 7 -17.71 -30.75 -10.02
N LEU A 8 -17.43 -30.74 -8.71
CA LEU A 8 -17.11 -29.51 -7.98
C LEU A 8 -15.83 -28.85 -8.50
N ALA A 9 -14.80 -29.63 -8.81
CA ALA A 9 -13.57 -29.10 -9.41
C ALA A 9 -13.83 -28.50 -10.80
N ALA A 10 -14.65 -29.14 -11.63
CA ALA A 10 -15.03 -28.62 -12.95
C ALA A 10 -15.85 -27.33 -12.85
N ILE A 11 -16.80 -27.25 -11.91
CA ILE A 11 -17.57 -26.02 -11.64
C ILE A 11 -16.65 -24.91 -11.16
N ALA A 12 -15.76 -25.18 -10.21
CA ALA A 12 -14.80 -24.21 -9.69
C ALA A 12 -13.86 -23.70 -10.81
N ALA A 13 -13.37 -24.59 -11.67
CA ALA A 13 -12.57 -24.23 -12.83
C ALA A 13 -13.38 -23.36 -13.82
N GLY A 14 -14.62 -23.73 -14.11
CA GLY A 14 -15.52 -22.95 -14.97
C GLY A 14 -15.78 -21.54 -14.44
N VAL A 15 -16.09 -21.41 -13.15
CA VAL A 15 -16.25 -20.11 -12.48
C VAL A 15 -14.95 -19.31 -12.51
N GLY A 16 -13.80 -19.95 -12.31
CA GLY A 16 -12.49 -19.34 -12.41
C GLY A 16 -12.20 -18.77 -13.80
N VAL A 17 -12.47 -19.54 -14.85
CA VAL A 17 -12.30 -19.10 -16.25
C VAL A 17 -13.24 -17.93 -16.56
N ILE A 18 -14.53 -18.02 -16.19
CA ILE A 18 -15.48 -16.92 -16.36
C ILE A 18 -14.99 -15.68 -15.62
N GLY A 19 -14.52 -15.81 -14.39
CA GLY A 19 -13.96 -14.70 -13.61
C GLY A 19 -12.77 -14.04 -14.30
N ILE A 20 -11.82 -14.83 -14.82
CA ILE A 20 -10.66 -14.34 -15.58
C ILE A 20 -11.10 -13.57 -16.83
N LEU A 21 -12.07 -14.12 -17.59
CA LEU A 21 -12.61 -13.48 -18.79
C LEU A 21 -13.32 -12.15 -18.44
N LEU A 22 -14.12 -12.14 -17.37
CA LEU A 22 -14.79 -10.93 -16.87
C LEU A 22 -13.80 -9.86 -16.43
N PHE A 23 -12.71 -10.23 -15.75
CA PHE A 23 -11.66 -9.30 -15.34
C PHE A 23 -10.87 -8.75 -16.52
N ARG A 24 -10.58 -9.59 -17.52
CA ARG A 24 -9.96 -9.14 -18.76
C ARG A 24 -10.86 -8.18 -19.56
N ALA A 25 -12.17 -8.42 -19.53
CA ALA A 25 -13.17 -7.59 -20.21
C ALA A 25 -13.46 -6.28 -19.46
N SER A 26 -13.39 -6.28 -18.13
CA SER A 26 -13.68 -5.11 -17.28
C SER A 26 -12.56 -4.85 -16.27
N PRO A 27 -11.51 -4.11 -16.67
CA PRO A 27 -10.42 -3.68 -15.78
C PRO A 27 -10.91 -2.89 -14.55
N ARG A 28 -12.01 -2.15 -14.70
CA ARG A 28 -12.67 -1.42 -13.60
C ARG A 28 -13.22 -2.38 -12.55
N LEU A 29 -13.90 -3.44 -12.99
CA LEU A 29 -14.41 -4.47 -12.09
C LEU A 29 -13.26 -5.17 -11.37
N THR A 30 -12.20 -5.53 -12.09
CA THR A 30 -10.98 -6.10 -11.48
C THR A 30 -10.46 -5.22 -10.36
N PHE A 31 -10.32 -3.91 -10.59
CA PHE A 31 -9.83 -3.00 -9.57
C PHE A 31 -10.77 -2.87 -8.36
N VAL A 32 -12.09 -2.81 -8.59
CA VAL A 32 -13.07 -2.76 -7.50
C VAL A 32 -12.99 -4.03 -6.65
N VAL A 33 -13.03 -5.21 -7.27
CA VAL A 33 -12.93 -6.48 -6.54
C VAL A 33 -11.60 -6.59 -5.80
N TRP A 34 -10.50 -6.16 -6.44
CA TRP A 34 -9.18 -6.12 -5.80
C TRP A 34 -9.16 -5.23 -4.55
N ALA A 35 -9.70 -4.02 -4.64
CA ALA A 35 -9.78 -3.11 -3.49
C ALA A 35 -10.69 -3.66 -2.38
N LEU A 36 -11.81 -4.30 -2.73
CA LEU A 36 -12.70 -4.93 -1.75
C LEU A 36 -12.00 -6.08 -1.02
N VAL A 37 -11.29 -6.95 -1.74
CA VAL A 37 -10.55 -8.05 -1.11
C VAL A 37 -9.43 -7.52 -0.22
N LEU A 38 -8.70 -6.49 -0.64
CA LEU A 38 -7.66 -5.87 0.16
C LEU A 38 -8.17 -5.28 1.50
N PHE A 39 -9.40 -4.78 1.56
CA PHE A 39 -9.90 -4.12 2.77
C PHE A 39 -10.87 -4.96 3.60
N PHE A 40 -11.47 -6.01 3.01
CA PHE A 40 -12.56 -6.76 3.64
C PHE A 40 -12.36 -8.27 3.67
N VAL A 41 -11.24 -8.80 3.16
CA VAL A 41 -10.93 -10.23 3.22
C VAL A 41 -9.66 -10.44 4.04
N PRO A 42 -9.75 -11.14 5.19
CA PRO A 42 -8.60 -11.35 6.04
C PRO A 42 -7.44 -12.10 5.41
N VAL A 43 -6.24 -11.84 5.93
CA VAL A 43 -5.00 -12.47 5.45
C VAL A 43 -5.01 -13.99 5.56
N TRP A 44 -5.76 -14.56 6.51
CA TRP A 44 -5.92 -16.01 6.69
C TRP A 44 -6.98 -16.64 5.78
N ILE A 45 -7.66 -15.87 4.93
CA ILE A 45 -8.56 -16.41 3.90
C ILE A 45 -7.77 -16.60 2.60
N GLY A 46 -7.82 -17.81 2.06
CA GLY A 46 -7.00 -18.21 0.93
C GLY A 46 -7.06 -19.71 0.66
N VAL A 47 -6.08 -20.21 -0.07
CA VAL A 47 -5.96 -21.64 -0.39
C VAL A 47 -4.54 -22.14 -0.15
N ASN A 48 -4.40 -23.39 0.30
CA ASN A 48 -3.11 -24.05 0.46
C ASN A 48 -2.81 -24.90 -0.78
N VAL A 49 -1.84 -24.47 -1.59
CA VAL A 49 -1.33 -25.22 -2.75
C VAL A 49 0.20 -25.10 -2.74
N GLY A 50 0.86 -26.10 -2.15
CA GLY A 50 2.30 -26.08 -1.85
C GLY A 50 2.65 -25.17 -0.67
N PHE A 51 2.27 -23.90 -0.76
CA PHE A 51 2.28 -22.91 0.32
C PHE A 51 0.93 -22.18 0.38
N PHE A 52 0.72 -21.38 1.41
CA PHE A 52 -0.53 -20.63 1.57
C PHE A 52 -0.59 -19.45 0.60
N TRP A 53 -1.67 -19.38 -0.17
CA TRP A 53 -2.00 -18.28 -1.07
C TRP A 53 -3.14 -17.47 -0.49
N SER A 54 -2.84 -16.29 0.04
CA SER A 54 -3.88 -15.37 0.51
C SER A 54 -4.78 -14.93 -0.65
N ALA A 55 -6.05 -14.63 -0.35
CA ALA A 55 -7.01 -14.17 -1.34
C ALA A 55 -6.51 -12.93 -2.10
N ILE A 56 -5.87 -11.98 -1.40
CA ILE A 56 -5.31 -10.78 -2.02
C ILE A 56 -4.14 -11.10 -2.95
N THR A 57 -3.28 -12.07 -2.60
CA THR A 57 -2.18 -12.51 -3.47
C THR A 57 -2.70 -13.12 -4.77
N LEU A 58 -3.67 -14.05 -4.67
CA LEU A 58 -4.30 -14.68 -5.85
C LEU A 58 -4.97 -13.65 -6.75
N LEU A 59 -5.73 -12.73 -6.14
CA LEU A 59 -6.44 -11.72 -6.91
C LEU A 59 -5.48 -10.72 -7.56
N THR A 60 -4.38 -10.37 -6.89
CA THR A 60 -3.32 -9.55 -7.50
C THR A 60 -2.69 -10.26 -8.70
N LEU A 61 -2.42 -11.57 -8.59
CA LEU A 61 -1.91 -12.37 -9.71
C LEU A 61 -2.88 -12.36 -10.89
N VAL A 62 -4.16 -12.65 -10.65
CA VAL A 62 -5.19 -12.61 -11.70
C VAL A 62 -5.31 -11.20 -12.30
N ALA A 63 -5.28 -10.16 -11.47
CA ALA A 63 -5.36 -8.77 -11.92
C ALA A 63 -4.20 -8.42 -12.86
N VAL A 64 -2.98 -8.80 -12.50
CA VAL A 64 -1.79 -8.64 -13.35
C VAL A 64 -1.96 -9.40 -14.66
N LEU A 65 -2.26 -10.71 -14.62
CA LEU A 65 -2.37 -11.55 -15.82
C LEU A 65 -3.47 -11.10 -16.80
N THR A 66 -4.59 -10.60 -16.29
CA THR A 66 -5.74 -10.15 -17.10
C THR A 66 -5.58 -8.74 -17.65
N ASN A 67 -4.66 -7.95 -17.10
CA ASN A 67 -4.44 -6.55 -17.46
C ASN A 67 -3.00 -6.27 -17.90
N ILE A 68 -2.28 -7.30 -18.36
CA ILE A 68 -0.99 -7.11 -19.03
C ILE A 68 -1.19 -6.13 -20.18
N SER A 69 -0.34 -5.11 -20.19
CA SER A 69 -0.34 -4.05 -21.19
C SER A 69 1.09 -3.54 -21.34
N ASP A 70 1.40 -2.96 -22.50
CA ASP A 70 2.69 -2.31 -22.69
C ASP A 70 2.84 -1.13 -21.74
N ILE A 71 3.85 -1.22 -20.87
CA ILE A 71 4.25 -0.13 -19.98
C ILE A 71 5.66 0.31 -20.33
N ARG A 72 5.89 1.63 -20.30
CA ARG A 72 7.24 2.16 -20.44
C ARG A 72 8.02 1.90 -19.15
N LEU A 73 9.08 1.12 -19.24
CA LEU A 73 9.97 0.86 -18.10
C LEU A 73 10.74 2.11 -17.71
N ASN A 74 11.06 2.24 -16.42
CA ASN A 74 11.89 3.31 -15.87
C ASN A 74 12.92 2.77 -14.86
N GLY A 75 13.73 3.66 -14.28
CA GLY A 75 14.78 3.29 -13.32
C GLY A 75 14.27 2.60 -12.06
N ILE A 76 13.06 2.91 -11.57
CA ILE A 76 12.47 2.22 -10.42
C ILE A 76 12.05 0.80 -10.82
N ASP A 77 11.51 0.62 -12.03
CA ASP A 77 11.22 -0.71 -12.58
C ASP A 77 12.50 -1.56 -12.71
N LEU A 78 13.62 -0.93 -13.10
CA LEU A 78 14.93 -1.59 -13.13
C LEU A 78 15.39 -2.01 -11.73
N ILE A 79 15.27 -1.13 -10.73
CA ILE A 79 15.61 -1.46 -9.33
C ILE A 79 14.78 -2.64 -8.82
N MET A 80 13.47 -2.63 -9.08
CA MET A 80 12.58 -3.72 -8.70
C MET A 80 12.90 -5.02 -9.46
N GLY A 81 13.27 -4.93 -10.73
CA GLY A 81 13.72 -6.06 -11.54
C GLY A 81 15.04 -6.67 -11.03
N VAL A 82 16.02 -5.84 -10.68
CA VAL A 82 17.28 -6.27 -10.08
C VAL A 82 17.03 -6.92 -8.71
N PHE A 83 16.20 -6.31 -7.86
CA PHE A 83 15.80 -6.91 -6.59
C PHE A 83 15.15 -8.29 -6.80
N THR A 84 14.23 -8.40 -7.76
CA THR A 84 13.54 -9.65 -8.08
C THR A 84 14.51 -10.74 -8.50
N LEU A 85 15.45 -10.41 -9.39
CA LEU A 85 16.51 -11.32 -9.81
C LEU A 85 17.37 -11.75 -8.61
N MET A 86 17.79 -10.81 -7.77
CA MET A 86 18.59 -11.10 -6.59
C MET A 86 17.86 -12.00 -5.59
N ALA A 87 16.58 -11.74 -5.31
CA ALA A 87 15.78 -12.58 -4.42
C ALA A 87 15.66 -14.02 -4.95
N ALA A 88 15.42 -14.17 -6.26
CA ALA A 88 15.36 -15.48 -6.92
C ALA A 88 16.72 -16.19 -6.93
N THR A 89 17.81 -15.49 -7.23
CA THR A 89 19.17 -16.03 -7.23
C THR A 89 19.59 -16.46 -5.82
N GLN A 90 19.35 -15.63 -4.81
CA GLN A 90 19.68 -15.98 -3.43
C GLN A 90 18.89 -17.20 -2.94
N PHE A 91 17.62 -17.32 -3.32
CA PHE A 91 16.83 -18.51 -3.03
C PHE A 91 17.41 -19.76 -3.73
N ALA A 92 17.74 -19.64 -5.02
CA ALA A 92 18.34 -20.74 -5.79
C ALA A 92 19.70 -21.19 -5.22
N LEU A 93 20.49 -20.24 -4.69
CA LEU A 93 21.74 -20.49 -3.99
C LEU A 93 21.56 -20.94 -2.52
N LYS A 94 20.32 -21.15 -2.08
CA LYS A 94 19.95 -21.54 -0.70
C LYS A 94 20.42 -20.55 0.37
N MET A 95 20.62 -19.29 -0.01
CA MET A 95 20.99 -18.21 0.90
C MET A 95 19.76 -17.61 1.60
N THR A 96 18.55 -17.86 1.11
CA THR A 96 17.30 -17.37 1.69
C THR A 96 16.24 -18.47 1.74
N GLY A 97 15.31 -18.35 2.69
CA GLY A 97 14.19 -19.29 2.84
C GLY A 97 13.08 -19.08 1.80
N LEU A 98 12.31 -20.14 1.55
CA LEU A 98 11.15 -20.10 0.66
C LEU A 98 10.12 -19.05 1.11
N SER A 99 9.77 -19.02 2.40
CA SER A 99 8.78 -18.07 2.94
C SER A 99 9.18 -16.61 2.69
N ALA A 100 10.43 -16.25 2.99
CA ALA A 100 10.93 -14.90 2.75
C ALA A 100 10.86 -14.52 1.26
N THR A 101 11.26 -15.44 0.39
CA THR A 101 11.26 -15.24 -1.07
C THR A 101 9.84 -15.12 -1.62
N VAL A 102 8.92 -15.98 -1.18
CA VAL A 102 7.50 -15.92 -1.56
C VAL A 102 6.87 -14.60 -1.13
N ILE A 103 7.11 -14.13 0.10
CA ILE A 103 6.63 -12.83 0.57
C ILE A 103 7.18 -11.71 -0.32
N ALA A 104 8.50 -11.70 -0.58
CA ALA A 104 9.10 -10.66 -1.41
C ALA A 104 8.54 -10.62 -2.83
N LEU A 105 8.38 -11.78 -3.47
CA LEU A 105 7.91 -11.84 -4.85
C LEU A 105 6.40 -11.61 -4.97
N LEU A 106 5.61 -12.21 -4.08
CA LEU A 106 4.15 -12.23 -4.20
C LEU A 106 3.43 -11.14 -3.40
N GLU A 107 4.04 -10.64 -2.32
CA GLU A 107 3.42 -9.60 -1.49
C GLU A 107 4.09 -8.22 -1.68
N TRP A 108 5.29 -8.15 -2.29
CA TRP A 108 5.94 -6.87 -2.58
C TRP A 108 6.04 -6.60 -4.09
N VAL A 109 6.74 -7.45 -4.84
CA VAL A 109 6.97 -7.24 -6.28
C VAL A 109 5.67 -7.33 -7.07
N LEU A 110 4.85 -8.35 -6.84
CA LEU A 110 3.60 -8.57 -7.58
C LEU A 110 2.59 -7.40 -7.39
N PRO A 111 2.33 -6.90 -6.17
CA PRO A 111 1.50 -5.70 -5.99
C PRO A 111 2.08 -4.45 -6.61
N TYR A 112 3.42 -4.26 -6.59
CA TYR A 112 4.08 -3.19 -7.34
C TYR A 112 3.76 -3.26 -8.84
N ILE A 113 3.87 -4.43 -9.44
CA ILE A 113 3.51 -4.65 -10.85
C ILE A 113 2.04 -4.31 -11.09
N TRP A 114 1.13 -4.73 -10.20
CA TRP A 114 -0.28 -4.37 -10.32
C TRP A 114 -0.51 -2.86 -10.30
N GLY A 115 0.15 -2.15 -9.37
CA GLY A 115 0.13 -0.69 -9.31
C GLY A 115 0.65 -0.03 -10.60
N ARG A 116 1.65 -0.63 -11.25
CA ARG A 116 2.18 -0.16 -12.53
C ARG A 116 1.18 -0.32 -13.68
N LEU A 117 0.42 -1.40 -13.68
CA LEU A 117 -0.50 -1.77 -14.76
C LEU A 117 -1.86 -1.08 -14.65
N VAL A 118 -2.40 -0.88 -13.44
CA VAL A 118 -3.81 -0.47 -13.28
C VAL A 118 -4.18 0.78 -14.07
N LEU A 119 -3.30 1.77 -14.16
CA LEU A 119 -3.59 3.03 -14.88
C LEU A 119 -3.55 2.90 -16.40
N SER A 120 -3.01 1.82 -16.98
CA SER A 120 -3.01 1.62 -18.43
C SER A 120 -4.42 1.40 -18.97
N ARG A 121 -5.35 0.89 -18.14
CA ARG A 121 -6.74 0.59 -18.53
C ARG A 121 -7.79 1.24 -17.63
N VAL A 122 -7.39 1.81 -16.49
CA VAL A 122 -8.31 2.42 -15.52
C VAL A 122 -7.94 3.89 -15.29
N LYS A 123 -8.93 4.78 -15.38
CA LYS A 123 -8.74 6.23 -15.16
C LYS A 123 -8.33 6.52 -13.72
N ARG A 124 -7.38 7.44 -13.53
CA ARG A 124 -6.94 7.95 -12.21
C ARG A 124 -8.08 8.35 -11.28
N SER A 125 -9.09 9.05 -11.82
CA SER A 125 -10.27 9.48 -11.04
C SER A 125 -11.09 8.31 -10.52
N PHE A 126 -11.18 7.22 -11.29
CA PHE A 126 -11.89 6.02 -10.87
C PHE A 126 -11.12 5.29 -9.78
N VAL A 127 -9.80 5.10 -9.95
CA VAL A 127 -8.93 4.51 -8.91
C VAL A 127 -9.04 5.28 -7.59
N THR A 128 -9.00 6.61 -7.69
CA THR A 128 -9.12 7.50 -6.52
C THR A 128 -10.47 7.34 -5.83
N ALA A 129 -11.57 7.37 -6.59
CA ALA A 129 -12.91 7.23 -6.04
C ALA A 129 -13.12 5.86 -5.38
N VAL A 130 -12.66 4.77 -6.01
CA VAL A 130 -12.79 3.42 -5.45
C VAL A 130 -12.01 3.28 -4.13
N LEU A 131 -10.73 3.69 -4.10
CA LEU A 131 -9.93 3.61 -2.86
C LEU A 131 -10.52 4.50 -1.76
N ALA A 132 -10.93 5.72 -2.09
CA ALA A 132 -11.56 6.63 -1.14
C ALA A 132 -12.88 6.06 -0.59
N THR A 133 -13.72 5.45 -1.43
CA THR A 133 -14.98 4.83 -0.99
C THR A 133 -14.71 3.62 -0.10
N VAL A 134 -13.85 2.71 -0.56
CA VAL A 134 -13.55 1.45 0.14
C VAL A 134 -12.96 1.74 1.52
N VAL A 135 -11.99 2.65 1.62
CA VAL A 135 -11.41 3.00 2.92
C VAL A 135 -12.45 3.65 3.84
N THR A 136 -13.34 4.49 3.30
CA THR A 136 -14.37 5.14 4.12
C THR A 136 -15.34 4.11 4.70
N VAL A 137 -15.74 3.12 3.89
CA VAL A 137 -16.58 2.00 4.36
C VAL A 137 -15.83 1.16 5.40
N ALA A 138 -14.55 0.84 5.17
CA ALA A 138 -13.73 0.12 6.13
C ALA A 138 -13.55 0.88 7.45
N ALA A 139 -13.45 2.20 7.41
CA ALA A 139 -13.40 3.05 8.60
C ALA A 139 -14.74 3.07 9.36
N VAL A 140 -15.88 3.10 8.67
CA VAL A 140 -17.19 2.94 9.32
C VAL A 140 -17.28 1.60 10.04
N LEU A 141 -16.90 0.49 9.38
CA LEU A 141 -16.87 -0.83 10.02
C LEU A 141 -15.91 -0.88 11.21
N GLY A 142 -14.75 -0.23 11.11
CA GLY A 142 -13.79 -0.13 12.21
C GLY A 142 -14.35 0.64 13.41
N LEU A 143 -15.11 1.72 13.19
CA LEU A 143 -15.79 2.42 14.28
C LEU A 143 -16.90 1.57 14.93
N ILE A 144 -17.60 0.76 14.14
CA ILE A 144 -18.58 -0.21 14.66
C ILE A 144 -17.88 -1.28 15.50
N GLU A 145 -16.75 -1.82 15.03
CA GLU A 145 -15.91 -2.77 15.77
C GLU A 145 -15.48 -2.17 17.11
N PHE A 146 -14.98 -0.94 17.12
CA PHE A 146 -14.61 -0.24 18.35
C PHE A 146 -15.78 -0.08 19.32
N ALA A 147 -16.93 0.35 18.83
CA ALA A 147 -18.11 0.63 19.64
C ALA A 147 -18.74 -0.65 20.22
N THR A 148 -18.66 -1.77 19.51
CA THR A 148 -19.31 -3.03 19.88
C THR A 148 -18.35 -4.01 20.56
N GLY A 149 -17.04 -3.74 20.53
CA GLY A 149 -16.02 -4.69 20.96
C GLY A 149 -15.96 -5.96 20.09
N THR A 150 -16.63 -5.98 18.93
CA THR A 150 -16.80 -7.18 18.11
C THR A 150 -16.22 -6.97 16.71
N ASN A 151 -15.21 -7.77 16.36
CA ASN A 151 -14.67 -7.82 15.01
C ASN A 151 -15.36 -8.96 14.23
N ILE A 152 -16.14 -8.61 13.20
CA ILE A 152 -16.86 -9.63 12.41
C ILE A 152 -15.93 -10.48 11.54
N PHE A 153 -14.74 -10.00 11.21
CA PHE A 153 -13.83 -10.68 10.31
C PHE A 153 -13.15 -11.90 10.95
N VAL A 154 -12.98 -11.90 12.28
CA VAL A 154 -12.46 -13.08 13.00
C VAL A 154 -13.45 -14.25 13.02
N SER A 155 -14.74 -14.02 12.79
CA SER A 155 -15.72 -15.09 12.63
C SER A 155 -15.67 -15.80 11.27
N LEU A 156 -14.89 -15.28 10.32
CA LEU A 156 -14.73 -15.91 9.01
C LEU A 156 -13.83 -17.16 9.11
N PRO A 157 -14.00 -18.15 8.21
CA PRO A 157 -13.26 -19.40 8.29
C PRO A 157 -11.73 -19.21 8.30
N ALA A 158 -11.07 -19.90 9.24
CA ALA A 158 -9.61 -19.96 9.35
C ALA A 158 -9.00 -20.88 8.27
N MET A 159 -8.96 -20.43 7.01
CA MET A 159 -8.43 -21.24 5.90
C MET A 159 -6.91 -21.42 5.96
N GLY A 160 -6.19 -20.46 6.53
CA GLY A 160 -4.78 -20.58 6.93
C GLY A 160 -4.66 -20.64 8.44
N ALA A 161 -4.53 -21.85 9.01
CA ALA A 161 -4.52 -22.06 10.46
C ALA A 161 -3.41 -21.28 11.18
N ASP A 162 -2.18 -21.31 10.67
CA ASP A 162 -1.04 -20.60 11.29
C ASP A 162 -1.19 -19.08 11.23
N LEU A 163 -1.74 -18.56 10.13
CA LEU A 163 -2.03 -17.13 9.98
C LEU A 163 -3.17 -16.70 10.90
N TYR A 164 -4.22 -17.51 11.05
CA TYR A 164 -5.30 -17.23 11.99
C TYR A 164 -4.82 -17.30 13.44
N ALA A 165 -3.98 -18.28 13.79
CA ALA A 165 -3.38 -18.37 15.12
C ALA A 165 -2.50 -17.15 15.44
N SER A 166 -1.83 -16.59 14.42
CA SER A 166 -0.96 -15.42 14.58
C SER A 166 -1.71 -14.08 14.61
N TRP A 167 -2.76 -13.93 13.80
CA TRP A 167 -3.41 -12.64 13.53
C TRP A 167 -4.91 -12.59 13.84
N GLY A 168 -5.53 -13.71 14.25
CA GLY A 168 -6.95 -13.77 14.60
C GLY A 168 -7.25 -13.35 16.05
N GLY A 169 -6.20 -13.20 16.88
CA GLY A 169 -6.32 -12.72 18.25
C GLY A 169 -6.43 -11.19 18.30
N LEU A 170 -7.56 -10.69 18.80
CA LEU A 170 -7.82 -9.26 18.90
C LEU A 170 -6.90 -8.57 19.91
N GLN A 171 -6.37 -7.41 19.54
CA GLN A 171 -5.46 -6.66 20.40
C GLN A 171 -6.20 -5.68 21.31
N VAL A 172 -5.76 -5.65 22.55
CA VAL A 172 -6.24 -4.72 23.57
C VAL A 172 -5.09 -3.81 23.99
N ARG A 173 -5.39 -2.56 24.35
CA ARG A 173 -4.45 -1.64 25.01
C ARG A 173 -5.21 -0.77 25.99
N ALA A 174 -4.72 -0.69 27.23
CA ALA A 174 -5.42 -0.02 28.33
C ALA A 174 -6.89 -0.46 28.39
N ASP A 175 -7.11 -1.79 28.40
CA ASP A 175 -8.41 -2.47 28.43
C ASP A 175 -9.40 -2.10 27.30
N ARG A 176 -8.93 -1.42 26.25
CA ARG A 176 -9.72 -1.03 25.08
C ARG A 176 -9.32 -1.85 23.86
N LEU A 177 -10.32 -2.38 23.16
CA LEU A 177 -10.13 -3.06 21.88
C LEU A 177 -9.53 -2.09 20.86
N ARG A 178 -8.48 -2.54 20.17
CA ARG A 178 -7.86 -1.81 19.07
C ARG A 178 -8.50 -2.27 17.78
N VAL A 179 -8.98 -1.33 16.98
CA VAL A 179 -9.61 -1.65 15.69
C VAL A 179 -8.61 -2.29 14.74
N GLU A 180 -8.99 -3.44 14.15
CA GLU A 180 -8.16 -4.17 13.20
C GLU A 180 -8.86 -4.44 11.86
N GLY A 181 -10.20 -4.49 11.84
CA GLY A 181 -10.97 -4.87 10.66
C GLY A 181 -10.51 -6.22 10.10
N ALA A 182 -10.49 -6.33 8.77
CA ALA A 182 -9.98 -7.53 8.08
C ALA A 182 -8.44 -7.64 8.11
N TRP A 183 -7.72 -6.65 8.62
CA TRP A 183 -6.27 -6.62 8.49
C TRP A 183 -5.57 -7.49 9.54
N GLY A 184 -6.29 -7.98 10.56
CA GLY A 184 -5.74 -8.85 11.62
C GLY A 184 -4.66 -8.19 12.48
N HIS A 185 -4.49 -6.88 12.33
CA HIS A 185 -3.59 -6.10 13.16
C HIS A 185 -3.91 -4.61 13.08
N SER A 186 -4.09 -3.99 14.25
CA SER A 186 -4.42 -2.58 14.38
C SER A 186 -3.39 -1.61 13.75
N ILE A 187 -2.09 -1.91 13.86
CA ILE A 187 -1.05 -1.09 13.22
C ILE A 187 -1.17 -1.13 11.68
N ALA A 188 -1.46 -2.29 11.10
CA ALA A 188 -1.60 -2.43 9.65
C ALA A 188 -2.84 -1.67 9.15
N MET A 189 -3.97 -1.79 9.88
CA MET A 189 -5.21 -1.06 9.58
C MET A 189 -5.01 0.47 9.68
N GLY A 190 -4.33 0.93 10.74
CA GLY A 190 -4.02 2.35 10.92
C GLY A 190 -3.12 2.90 9.79
N ALA A 191 -2.11 2.14 9.36
CA ALA A 191 -1.27 2.51 8.22
C ALA A 191 -2.05 2.53 6.90
N ALA A 192 -2.97 1.58 6.69
CA ALA A 192 -3.85 1.54 5.53
C ALA A 192 -4.74 2.80 5.46
N PHE A 193 -5.40 3.16 6.56
CA PHE A 193 -6.17 4.39 6.68
C PHE A 193 -5.34 5.65 6.40
N ALA A 194 -4.14 5.72 7.00
CA ALA A 194 -3.21 6.81 6.77
C ALA A 194 -2.85 6.96 5.29
N MET A 195 -2.46 5.87 4.60
CA MET A 195 -2.15 5.88 3.17
C MET A 195 -3.36 6.28 2.31
N SER A 196 -4.53 5.73 2.62
CA SER A 196 -5.75 5.97 1.84
C SER A 196 -6.32 7.39 2.00
N SER A 197 -6.01 8.10 3.08
CA SER A 197 -6.49 9.46 3.32
C SER A 197 -6.13 10.44 2.19
N ALA A 198 -4.97 10.26 1.53
CA ALA A 198 -4.58 11.05 0.36
C ALA A 198 -5.59 10.92 -0.81
N PHE A 199 -6.21 9.74 -0.96
CA PHE A 199 -7.21 9.50 -2.00
C PHE A 199 -8.56 10.15 -1.67
N ILE A 200 -8.95 10.21 -0.39
CA ILE A 200 -10.13 11.00 0.04
C ILE A 200 -9.91 12.48 -0.24
N VAL A 201 -8.71 13.00 0.07
CA VAL A 201 -8.35 14.38 -0.25
C VAL A 201 -8.25 14.59 -1.77
N ALA A 202 -7.98 13.60 -2.60
CA ALA A 202 -7.97 13.80 -4.06
C ALA A 202 -9.29 13.48 -4.76
N ALA A 203 -10.27 12.92 -4.05
CA ALA A 203 -11.55 12.54 -4.63
C ALA A 203 -12.30 13.77 -5.18
N ARG A 204 -12.96 13.60 -6.32
CA ARG A 204 -13.82 14.63 -6.95
C ARG A 204 -15.22 14.66 -6.32
N TRP A 205 -15.28 14.58 -4.99
CA TRP A 205 -16.51 14.65 -4.23
C TRP A 205 -16.76 16.07 -3.72
N PRO A 206 -18.01 16.42 -3.35
CA PRO A 206 -18.29 17.66 -2.65
C PRO A 206 -17.41 17.80 -1.41
N VAL A 207 -16.97 19.03 -1.11
CA VAL A 207 -16.08 19.34 0.01
C VAL A 207 -16.59 18.75 1.33
N ALA A 208 -17.88 18.89 1.60
CA ALA A 208 -18.51 18.32 2.80
C ALA A 208 -18.32 16.80 2.90
N VAL A 209 -18.53 16.07 1.80
CA VAL A 209 -18.37 14.61 1.76
C VAL A 209 -16.91 14.21 2.03
N ARG A 210 -15.95 14.96 1.48
CA ARG A 210 -14.52 14.71 1.71
C ARG A 210 -14.11 14.95 3.16
N LEU A 211 -14.62 16.02 3.78
CA LEU A 211 -14.36 16.33 5.18
C LEU A 211 -14.99 15.30 6.12
N VAL A 212 -16.22 14.87 5.84
CA VAL A 212 -16.89 13.80 6.61
C VAL A 212 -16.13 12.49 6.48
N ALA A 213 -15.79 12.06 5.25
CA ALA A 213 -15.01 10.86 5.02
C ALA A 213 -13.64 10.91 5.70
N LEU A 214 -12.94 12.04 5.61
CA LEU A 214 -11.65 12.24 6.28
C LEU A 214 -11.78 12.21 7.80
N GLY A 215 -12.84 12.81 8.36
CA GLY A 215 -13.15 12.74 9.78
C GLY A 215 -13.42 11.32 10.26
N ILE A 216 -14.21 10.54 9.50
CA ILE A 216 -14.49 9.13 9.78
C ILE A 216 -13.20 8.31 9.77
N VAL A 217 -12.36 8.46 8.73
CA VAL A 217 -11.07 7.74 8.65
C VAL A 217 -10.12 8.18 9.76
N THR A 218 -10.12 9.46 10.13
CA THR A 218 -9.30 9.96 11.25
C THR A 218 -9.74 9.34 12.56
N ALA A 219 -11.04 9.34 12.86
CA ALA A 219 -11.58 8.70 14.05
C ALA A 219 -11.25 7.19 14.09
N ALA A 220 -11.45 6.48 12.98
CA ALA A 220 -11.12 5.06 12.87
C ALA A 220 -9.61 4.78 13.00
N THR A 221 -8.77 5.71 12.55
CA THR A 221 -7.31 5.60 12.75
C THR A 221 -6.94 5.73 14.22
N VAL A 222 -7.57 6.67 14.95
CA VAL A 222 -7.34 6.86 16.39
C VAL A 222 -7.76 5.62 17.18
N THR A 223 -8.88 4.98 16.83
CA THR A 223 -9.36 3.77 17.51
C THR A 223 -8.51 2.52 17.23
N THR A 224 -7.55 2.57 16.30
CA THR A 224 -6.49 1.53 16.20
C THR A 224 -5.47 1.63 17.35
N ILE A 225 -5.45 2.75 18.08
CA ILE A 225 -4.52 3.07 19.16
C ILE A 225 -3.05 2.85 18.69
N SER A 226 -2.78 3.14 17.42
CA SER A 226 -1.49 2.99 16.77
C SER A 226 -0.79 4.33 16.65
N ARG A 227 0.30 4.55 17.39
CA ARG A 227 1.12 5.77 17.29
C ARG A 227 1.57 6.01 15.85
N ILE A 228 2.04 4.95 15.18
CA ILE A 228 2.51 5.03 13.79
C ILE A 228 1.36 5.30 12.82
N GLY A 229 0.18 4.70 13.04
CA GLY A 229 -1.01 5.00 12.24
C GLY A 229 -1.39 6.48 12.32
N MET A 230 -1.46 7.04 13.54
CA MET A 230 -1.78 8.46 13.76
C MET A 230 -0.72 9.41 13.20
N LEU A 231 0.57 9.12 13.42
CA LEU A 231 1.67 9.93 12.91
C LEU A 231 1.71 9.94 11.38
N THR A 232 1.59 8.78 10.75
CA THR A 232 1.59 8.70 9.29
C THR A 232 0.33 9.31 8.68
N LEU A 233 -0.84 9.22 9.34
CA LEU A 233 -2.04 9.94 8.92
C LEU A 233 -1.80 11.46 8.92
N ALA A 234 -1.23 12.00 10.01
CA ALA A 234 -0.91 13.42 10.11
C ALA A 234 0.03 13.84 8.97
N PHE A 235 1.08 13.06 8.69
CA PHE A 235 1.97 13.33 7.55
C PHE A 235 1.24 13.26 6.22
N THR A 236 0.40 12.25 5.97
CA THR A 236 -0.37 12.15 4.73
C THR A 236 -1.26 13.37 4.52
N VAL A 237 -1.98 13.81 5.57
CA VAL A 237 -2.89 14.95 5.50
C VAL A 237 -2.12 16.24 5.26
N VAL A 238 -1.04 16.48 6.00
CA VAL A 238 -0.18 17.67 5.83
C VAL A 238 0.41 17.72 4.43
N LEU A 239 1.03 16.63 3.96
CA LEU A 239 1.59 16.55 2.62
C LEU A 239 0.51 16.71 1.54
N SER A 240 -0.70 16.16 1.76
CA SER A 240 -1.84 16.32 0.85
C SER A 240 -2.29 17.78 0.76
N VAL A 241 -2.43 18.47 1.90
CA VAL A 241 -2.82 19.89 1.95
C VAL A 241 -1.77 20.79 1.33
N LEU A 242 -0.48 20.47 1.47
CA LEU A 242 0.61 21.29 0.94
C LEU A 242 0.86 21.03 -0.55
N LEU A 243 0.92 19.76 -0.96
CA LEU A 243 1.54 19.36 -2.22
C LEU A 243 0.54 18.92 -3.30
N LEU A 244 -0.70 18.51 -2.97
CA LEU A 244 -1.62 18.04 -4.01
C LEU A 244 -2.00 19.16 -4.99
N PRO A 245 -1.79 18.96 -6.30
CA PRO A 245 -2.18 19.92 -7.32
C PRO A 245 -3.70 19.94 -7.51
N GLY A 246 -4.26 21.09 -7.86
CA GLY A 246 -5.70 21.26 -8.12
C GLY A 246 -6.60 21.25 -6.88
N LEU A 247 -6.01 21.36 -5.68
CA LEU A 247 -6.76 21.48 -4.44
C LEU A 247 -7.07 22.96 -4.13
N ASP A 248 -8.35 23.32 -4.17
CA ASP A 248 -8.81 24.69 -3.90
C ASP A 248 -8.40 25.21 -2.51
N ARG A 249 -8.18 26.52 -2.43
CA ARG A 249 -7.75 27.19 -1.18
C ARG A 249 -8.74 26.96 -0.03
N ALA A 250 -10.04 26.99 -0.32
CA ALA A 250 -11.09 26.72 0.66
C ALA A 250 -10.94 25.30 1.23
N MET A 251 -10.70 24.30 0.39
CA MET A 251 -10.50 22.92 0.84
C MET A 251 -9.23 22.75 1.68
N ARG A 252 -8.13 23.43 1.32
CA ARG A 252 -6.89 23.45 2.13
C ARG A 252 -7.15 23.98 3.54
N TRP A 253 -7.86 25.10 3.65
CA TRP A 253 -8.25 25.68 4.94
C TRP A 253 -9.21 24.79 5.71
N SER A 254 -10.20 24.18 5.05
CA SER A 254 -11.15 23.29 5.73
C SER A 254 -10.47 22.04 6.30
N VAL A 255 -9.54 21.44 5.57
CA VAL A 255 -8.77 20.29 6.07
C VAL A 255 -7.82 20.72 7.20
N ALA A 256 -7.19 21.89 7.10
CA ALA A 256 -6.35 22.42 8.17
C ALA A 256 -7.17 22.70 9.45
N ALA A 257 -8.34 23.34 9.33
CA ALA A 257 -9.24 23.59 10.43
C ALA A 257 -9.74 22.29 11.07
N LEU A 258 -10.13 21.30 10.26
CA LEU A 258 -10.48 19.96 10.73
C LEU A 258 -9.32 19.33 11.50
N GLY A 259 -8.08 19.45 11.00
CA GLY A 259 -6.87 18.96 11.66
C GLY A 259 -6.63 19.60 13.04
N VAL A 260 -6.84 20.91 13.16
CA VAL A 260 -6.72 21.62 14.46
C VAL A 260 -7.78 21.14 15.44
N VAL A 261 -9.05 21.07 15.01
CA VAL A 261 -10.15 20.58 15.86
C VAL A 261 -9.90 19.13 16.28
N ALA A 262 -9.47 18.28 15.34
CA ALA A 262 -9.12 16.90 15.62
C ALA A 262 -7.97 16.81 16.63
N ALA A 263 -6.91 17.61 16.50
CA ALA A 263 -5.79 17.63 17.45
C ALA A 263 -6.24 17.99 18.88
N ILE A 264 -7.12 18.98 19.04
CA ILE A 264 -7.66 19.40 20.34
C ILE A 264 -8.40 18.25 21.04
N ILE A 265 -9.10 17.41 20.28
CA ILE A 265 -9.89 16.29 20.82
C ILE A 265 -9.03 15.03 21.01
N ILE A 266 -8.20 14.69 20.02
CA ILE A 266 -7.47 13.43 19.95
C ILE A 266 -6.28 13.41 20.89
N ILE A 267 -5.51 14.51 20.99
CA ILE A 267 -4.30 14.56 21.84
C ILE A 267 -4.62 14.22 23.31
N PRO A 268 -5.61 14.84 23.98
CA PRO A 268 -5.91 14.49 25.36
C PRO A 268 -6.42 13.05 25.49
N PHE A 269 -7.34 12.62 24.62
CA PHE A 269 -7.90 11.27 24.64
C PHE A 269 -6.81 10.18 24.50
N VAL A 270 -5.92 10.35 23.53
CA VAL A 270 -4.80 9.42 23.29
C VAL A 270 -3.75 9.52 24.40
N GLY A 271 -3.55 10.72 24.94
CA GLY A 271 -2.66 10.96 26.07
C GLY A 271 -3.10 10.16 27.30
N GLU A 272 -4.38 10.22 27.67
CA GLU A 272 -4.95 9.45 28.78
C GLU A 272 -4.75 7.93 28.59
N ILE A 273 -5.07 7.41 27.40
CA ILE A 273 -4.90 5.98 27.09
C ILE A 273 -3.44 5.54 27.22
N PHE A 274 -2.49 6.36 26.74
CA PHE A 274 -1.07 6.02 26.84
C PHE A 274 -0.50 6.19 28.24
N LEU A 275 -1.04 7.11 29.05
CA LEU A 275 -0.69 7.23 30.46
C LEU A 275 -1.22 6.03 31.26
N GLU A 276 -2.45 5.61 30.99
CA GLU A 276 -3.06 4.41 31.60
C GLU A 276 -2.31 3.13 31.23
N ALA A 277 -1.80 3.03 30.00
CA ALA A 277 -0.96 1.93 29.56
C ALA A 277 0.42 1.88 30.28
N GLY A 278 0.85 2.95 30.95
CA GLY A 278 2.03 2.99 31.83
C GLY A 278 3.29 2.38 31.21
N ASP A 279 3.87 1.38 31.88
CA ASP A 279 5.14 0.74 31.51
C ASP A 279 5.11 0.00 30.16
N GLU A 280 3.93 -0.35 29.62
CA GLU A 280 3.81 -0.92 28.26
C GLU A 280 4.35 0.05 27.19
N ALA A 281 4.23 1.35 27.43
CA ALA A 281 4.70 2.40 26.52
C ALA A 281 6.23 2.53 26.53
N GLY A 282 6.86 2.40 27.71
CA GLY A 282 8.31 2.46 27.90
C GLY A 282 8.99 1.21 27.33
N GLY A 283 8.49 0.02 27.67
CA GLY A 283 9.03 -1.25 27.17
C GLY A 283 9.00 -1.38 25.63
N SER A 284 8.02 -0.78 24.95
CA SER A 284 7.98 -0.75 23.48
C SER A 284 9.05 0.17 22.86
N ALA A 285 9.49 1.21 23.56
CA ALA A 285 10.57 2.08 23.09
C ALA A 285 11.92 1.37 23.25
N ASP A 286 12.17 0.76 24.41
CA ASP A 286 13.40 0.03 24.71
C ASP A 286 13.58 -1.17 23.77
N TYR A 287 12.51 -1.92 23.50
CA TYR A 287 12.50 -2.99 22.50
C TYR A 287 12.92 -2.49 21.11
N ARG A 288 12.42 -1.33 20.66
CA ARG A 288 12.79 -0.78 19.34
C ARG A 288 14.24 -0.33 19.27
N SER A 289 14.80 0.23 20.36
CA SER A 289 16.24 0.51 20.42
C SER A 289 17.06 -0.77 20.42
N GLY A 290 16.61 -1.81 21.14
CA GLY A 290 17.27 -3.11 21.20
C GLY A 290 17.33 -3.82 19.85
N LEU A 291 16.34 -3.65 18.97
CA LEU A 291 16.35 -4.20 17.60
C LEU A 291 17.58 -3.77 16.78
N PHE A 292 18.19 -2.61 17.05
CA PHE A 292 19.39 -2.20 16.33
C PHE A 292 20.61 -3.10 16.61
N SER A 293 20.60 -3.88 17.69
CA SER A 293 21.63 -4.90 17.95
C SER A 293 21.68 -5.96 16.83
N LEU A 294 20.54 -6.28 16.21
CA LEU A 294 20.43 -7.23 15.10
C LEU A 294 21.08 -6.74 13.81
N VAL A 295 21.37 -5.44 13.68
CA VAL A 295 22.08 -4.88 12.52
C VAL A 295 23.45 -5.56 12.34
N SER A 296 24.08 -5.96 13.45
CA SER A 296 25.34 -6.72 13.45
C SER A 296 25.23 -8.10 12.79
N GLN A 297 24.01 -8.65 12.67
CA GLN A 297 23.75 -9.97 12.08
C GLN A 297 23.41 -9.90 10.59
N VAL A 298 23.24 -8.69 10.05
CA VAL A 298 22.87 -8.49 8.65
C VAL A 298 24.06 -8.79 7.74
N GLN A 299 23.88 -9.75 6.84
CA GLN A 299 24.87 -10.08 5.82
C GLN A 299 24.80 -9.12 4.64
N LEU A 300 25.84 -9.09 3.79
CA LEU A 300 25.79 -8.30 2.56
C LEU A 300 24.71 -8.84 1.58
N PHE A 301 24.61 -10.17 1.51
CA PHE A 301 23.62 -10.94 0.76
C PHE A 301 23.20 -12.16 1.58
N GLY A 302 21.96 -12.61 1.45
CA GLY A 302 21.44 -13.79 2.15
C GLY A 302 20.80 -13.48 3.50
N SER A 303 20.13 -14.47 4.07
CA SER A 303 19.52 -14.33 5.39
C SER A 303 20.57 -14.27 6.49
N ALA A 304 20.28 -13.51 7.54
CA ALA A 304 20.97 -13.65 8.81
C ALA A 304 20.86 -15.12 9.26
N GLY A 305 21.98 -15.71 9.69
CA GLY A 305 22.04 -17.10 10.16
C GLY A 305 21.25 -17.29 11.45
N ASP A 306 21.48 -18.40 12.16
CA ASP A 306 20.86 -18.58 13.47
C ASP A 306 21.50 -17.63 14.50
N TRP A 307 20.74 -16.61 14.90
CA TRP A 307 21.11 -15.64 15.93
C TRP A 307 20.34 -15.84 17.23
N SER A 308 19.47 -16.84 17.31
CA SER A 308 18.56 -17.03 18.45
C SER A 308 19.29 -17.33 19.77
N GLY A 309 20.52 -17.83 19.72
CA GLY A 309 21.37 -18.06 20.90
C GLY A 309 22.42 -16.97 21.19
N LEU A 310 22.45 -15.89 20.42
CA LEU A 310 23.53 -14.89 20.50
C LEU A 310 23.21 -13.76 21.49
N THR A 311 24.25 -13.19 22.10
CA THR A 311 24.18 -11.96 22.90
C THR A 311 25.16 -10.94 22.35
N VAL A 312 24.71 -9.72 22.06
CA VAL A 312 25.54 -8.66 21.47
C VAL A 312 25.33 -7.37 22.27
N GLY A 313 26.42 -6.81 22.82
CA GLY A 313 26.33 -5.56 23.60
C GLY A 313 25.47 -5.67 24.87
N GLY A 314 25.34 -6.88 25.44
CA GLY A 314 24.48 -7.16 26.60
C GLY A 314 23.03 -7.53 26.25
N GLU A 315 22.63 -7.41 24.98
CA GLU A 315 21.29 -7.77 24.50
C GLU A 315 21.25 -9.23 24.02
N TYR A 316 20.33 -10.03 24.59
CA TYR A 316 20.08 -11.40 24.13
C TYR A 316 19.21 -11.38 22.87
N LEU A 317 19.80 -11.72 21.73
CA LEU A 317 19.14 -11.59 20.43
C LEU A 317 17.96 -12.55 20.28
N GLY A 318 17.97 -13.72 20.95
CA GLY A 318 16.84 -14.66 20.94
C GLY A 318 15.51 -14.07 21.40
N ALA A 319 15.52 -12.96 22.14
CA ALA A 319 14.31 -12.21 22.50
C ALA A 319 13.54 -11.70 21.27
N TYR A 320 14.22 -11.43 20.16
CA TYR A 320 13.63 -10.91 18.92
C TYR A 320 13.26 -12.00 17.91
N ALA A 321 13.55 -13.28 18.20
CA ALA A 321 13.39 -14.38 17.23
C ALA A 321 11.93 -14.59 16.78
N LYS A 322 10.97 -14.15 17.60
CA LYS A 322 9.54 -14.28 17.33
C LYS A 322 8.95 -13.11 16.55
N SER A 323 9.49 -11.90 16.69
CA SER A 323 9.01 -10.72 15.97
C SER A 323 10.12 -9.67 15.80
N VAL A 324 10.16 -9.04 14.63
CA VAL A 324 11.06 -7.91 14.33
C VAL A 324 10.20 -6.79 13.77
N ASP A 325 9.81 -5.83 14.61
CA ASP A 325 8.89 -4.74 14.25
C ASP A 325 9.62 -3.59 13.54
N ASN A 326 10.35 -3.91 12.48
CA ASN A 326 11.08 -2.95 11.66
C ASN A 326 11.20 -3.52 10.24
N ALA A 327 10.43 -2.98 9.29
CA ALA A 327 10.37 -3.51 7.93
C ALA A 327 11.74 -3.48 7.24
N PHE A 328 12.51 -2.40 7.41
CA PHE A 328 13.86 -2.32 6.84
C PHE A 328 14.76 -3.44 7.37
N LEU A 329 14.77 -3.63 8.69
CA LEU A 329 15.55 -4.67 9.34
C LEU A 329 15.08 -6.07 8.94
N VAL A 330 13.77 -6.28 8.76
CA VAL A 330 13.22 -7.54 8.23
C VAL A 330 13.72 -7.82 6.82
N PHE A 331 13.81 -6.80 5.95
CA PHE A 331 14.40 -6.97 4.62
C PHE A 331 15.87 -7.39 4.75
N ALA A 332 16.60 -6.66 5.60
CA ALA A 332 18.03 -6.82 5.80
C ALA A 332 18.38 -8.20 6.37
N LEU A 333 17.65 -8.66 7.38
CA LEU A 333 17.82 -9.99 7.96
C LEU A 333 17.39 -11.11 7.01
N ARG A 334 16.53 -10.85 6.01
CA ARG A 334 16.06 -11.87 5.08
C ARG A 334 16.91 -11.99 3.81
N PHE A 335 17.45 -10.87 3.32
CA PHE A 335 18.11 -10.82 2.00
C PHE A 335 19.49 -10.16 2.02
N GLY A 336 19.88 -9.56 3.15
CA GLY A 336 21.10 -8.79 3.30
C GLY A 336 20.95 -7.31 2.95
N TRP A 337 22.03 -6.56 3.14
CA TRP A 337 22.07 -5.11 2.93
C TRP A 337 21.70 -4.71 1.51
N ILE A 338 22.29 -5.34 0.49
CA ILE A 338 22.16 -4.84 -0.89
C ILE A 338 20.71 -4.93 -1.39
N PRO A 339 20.01 -6.08 -1.34
CA PRO A 339 18.60 -6.13 -1.76
C PRO A 339 17.71 -5.19 -0.95
N SER A 340 18.00 -5.02 0.34
CA SER A 340 17.21 -4.15 1.23
C SER A 340 17.36 -2.67 0.85
N LEU A 341 18.58 -2.24 0.54
CA LEU A 341 18.84 -0.90 0.04
C LEU A 341 18.17 -0.64 -1.30
N LEU A 342 18.06 -1.65 -2.18
CA LEU A 342 17.29 -1.53 -3.43
C LEU A 342 15.80 -1.29 -3.15
N LEU A 343 15.20 -2.02 -2.21
CA LEU A 343 13.80 -1.81 -1.83
C LEU A 343 13.58 -0.40 -1.25
N ILE A 344 14.45 0.04 -0.36
CA ILE A 344 14.37 1.41 0.19
C ILE A 344 14.57 2.45 -0.91
N ALA A 345 15.52 2.26 -1.83
CA ALA A 345 15.73 3.15 -2.95
C ALA A 345 14.46 3.24 -3.84
N ALA A 346 13.81 2.11 -4.13
CA ALA A 346 12.57 2.09 -4.89
C ALA A 346 11.46 2.93 -4.22
N LEU A 347 11.28 2.77 -2.90
CA LEU A 347 10.30 3.54 -2.13
C LEU A 347 10.65 5.02 -2.03
N VAL A 348 11.92 5.36 -1.80
CA VAL A 348 12.41 6.74 -1.76
C VAL A 348 12.21 7.42 -3.11
N PHE A 349 12.54 6.76 -4.22
CA PHE A 349 12.33 7.33 -5.55
C PHE A 349 10.85 7.46 -5.93
N ALA A 350 9.99 6.51 -5.50
CA ALA A 350 8.54 6.64 -5.66
C ALA A 350 7.97 7.79 -4.81
N ALA A 351 8.48 8.00 -3.59
CA ALA A 351 8.11 9.13 -2.74
C ALA A 351 8.62 10.47 -3.30
N ALA A 352 9.83 10.50 -3.87
CA ALA A 352 10.49 11.71 -4.36
C ALA A 352 9.71 12.43 -5.49
N TYR A 353 8.70 11.80 -6.08
CA TYR A 353 7.78 12.49 -6.99
C TYR A 353 7.07 13.69 -6.34
N ILE A 354 6.87 13.69 -5.02
CA ILE A 354 6.29 14.84 -4.30
C ILE A 354 7.17 16.11 -4.37
N LEU A 355 8.48 15.94 -4.56
CA LEU A 355 9.45 17.04 -4.61
C LEU A 355 9.46 17.72 -5.98
N ARG A 356 8.80 17.13 -6.98
CA ARG A 356 8.75 17.65 -8.34
C ARG A 356 7.52 18.57 -8.49
N PRO A 357 7.71 19.84 -8.92
CA PRO A 357 6.60 20.78 -9.09
C PRO A 357 5.46 20.19 -9.92
N GLY A 358 4.24 20.25 -9.40
CA GLY A 358 3.03 19.77 -10.09
C GLY A 358 2.89 18.25 -10.24
N LYS A 359 3.84 17.44 -9.77
CA LYS A 359 3.84 15.96 -9.95
C LYS A 359 3.47 15.17 -8.70
N ALA A 360 3.21 15.86 -7.59
CA ALA A 360 2.65 15.23 -6.40
C ALA A 360 1.28 14.60 -6.72
N SER A 361 1.09 13.37 -6.26
CA SER A 361 -0.11 12.58 -6.49
C SER A 361 -0.48 11.84 -5.21
N PRO A 362 -1.75 11.42 -5.05
CA PRO A 362 -2.19 10.65 -3.89
C PRO A 362 -1.30 9.45 -3.56
N PRO A 363 -0.94 8.56 -4.51
CA PRO A 363 -0.05 7.44 -4.21
C PRO A 363 1.37 7.87 -3.81
N SER A 364 1.96 8.90 -4.44
CA SER A 364 3.30 9.36 -4.04
C SER A 364 3.32 9.96 -2.63
N ILE A 365 2.25 10.65 -2.24
CA ILE A 365 2.10 11.21 -0.88
C ILE A 365 1.88 10.08 0.13
N ALA A 366 1.05 9.10 -0.21
CA ALA A 366 0.84 7.92 0.62
C ALA A 366 2.16 7.19 0.86
N VAL A 367 2.96 6.92 -0.18
CA VAL A 367 4.29 6.27 -0.03
C VAL A 367 5.23 7.13 0.81
N ALA A 368 5.32 8.44 0.53
CA ALA A 368 6.19 9.35 1.28
C ALA A 368 5.85 9.40 2.78
N SER A 369 4.56 9.40 3.12
CA SER A 369 4.09 9.42 4.51
C SER A 369 4.51 8.20 5.31
N GLN A 370 4.72 7.05 4.65
CA GLN A 370 5.06 5.79 5.29
C GLN A 370 6.57 5.58 5.46
N LEU A 371 7.43 6.37 4.82
CA LEU A 371 8.88 6.21 4.93
C LEU A 371 9.38 6.16 6.39
N PRO A 372 8.90 7.01 7.32
CA PRO A 372 9.29 6.92 8.73
C PRO A 372 8.83 5.60 9.39
N ALA A 373 7.64 5.09 9.01
CA ALA A 373 7.07 3.87 9.58
C ALA A 373 7.87 2.61 9.23
N ILE A 374 8.52 2.59 8.06
CA ILE A 374 9.34 1.44 7.61
C ILE A 374 10.48 1.11 8.59
N PHE A 375 10.97 2.11 9.32
CA PHE A 375 12.05 1.94 10.31
C PHE A 375 11.52 1.64 11.72
N ALA A 376 10.20 1.59 11.93
CA ALA A 376 9.60 1.46 13.26
C ALA A 376 8.53 0.36 13.37
N VAL A 377 8.09 -0.20 12.23
CA VAL A 377 7.06 -1.24 12.13
C VAL A 377 7.37 -2.16 10.96
N ALA A 378 7.07 -3.46 11.09
CA ALA A 378 7.12 -4.42 10.01
C ALA A 378 5.95 -4.28 9.01
N LEU A 379 6.16 -4.70 7.76
CA LEU A 379 5.09 -4.86 6.77
C LEU A 379 4.33 -6.17 7.03
N ILE A 380 3.53 -6.16 8.09
CA ILE A 380 2.71 -7.31 8.50
C ILE A 380 1.45 -7.42 7.66
N THR A 381 0.93 -8.64 7.52
CA THR A 381 -0.34 -8.92 6.84
C THR A 381 -0.39 -8.30 5.43
N GLN A 382 -1.46 -7.59 5.09
CA GLN A 382 -1.67 -7.02 3.75
C GLN A 382 -1.03 -5.63 3.59
N ALA A 383 -0.37 -5.09 4.63
CA ALA A 383 0.29 -3.77 4.60
C ALA A 383 1.39 -3.70 3.55
N GLY A 384 2.17 -4.78 3.40
CA GLY A 384 3.18 -4.88 2.36
C GLY A 384 2.56 -4.77 0.96
N ALA A 385 1.52 -5.56 0.70
CA ALA A 385 0.85 -5.55 -0.59
C ALA A 385 0.28 -4.17 -0.94
N TYR A 386 -0.33 -3.48 0.02
CA TYR A 386 -0.90 -2.16 -0.24
C TYR A 386 0.20 -1.10 -0.48
N LEU A 387 1.24 -1.05 0.37
CA LEU A 387 2.34 -0.10 0.20
C LEU A 387 3.02 -0.26 -1.17
N TRP A 388 3.34 -1.49 -1.55
CA TRP A 388 4.03 -1.75 -2.82
C TRP A 388 3.13 -1.51 -4.04
N PHE A 389 1.83 -1.82 -3.93
CA PHE A 389 0.85 -1.36 -4.92
C PHE A 389 0.86 0.15 -5.08
N LEU A 390 0.87 0.91 -3.99
CA LEU A 390 0.92 2.37 -4.04
C LEU A 390 2.24 2.90 -4.61
N ALA A 391 3.36 2.23 -4.34
CA ALA A 391 4.65 2.55 -4.96
C ALA A 391 4.59 2.38 -6.48
N GLY A 392 4.08 1.24 -6.98
CA GLY A 392 3.87 1.03 -8.41
C GLY A 392 2.89 2.02 -9.03
N LEU A 393 1.81 2.33 -8.30
CA LEU A 393 0.80 3.30 -8.73
C LEU A 393 1.38 4.72 -8.82
N ALA A 394 2.23 5.14 -7.88
CA ALA A 394 2.91 6.44 -7.90
C ALA A 394 3.78 6.59 -9.16
N VAL A 395 4.50 5.52 -9.51
CA VAL A 395 5.32 5.46 -10.72
C VAL A 395 4.47 5.57 -11.99
N ALA A 396 3.38 4.79 -12.10
CA ALA A 396 2.46 4.88 -13.23
C ALA A 396 1.80 6.26 -13.33
N TRP A 397 1.46 6.85 -12.19
CA TRP A 397 0.87 8.19 -12.13
C TRP A 397 1.80 9.25 -12.70
N ALA A 398 3.07 9.23 -12.30
CA ALA A 398 4.06 10.19 -12.77
C ALA A 398 4.35 10.06 -14.29
N GLN A 399 4.32 8.84 -14.83
CA GLN A 399 4.55 8.58 -16.25
C GLN A 399 3.43 9.12 -17.14
N GLN A 400 2.17 8.78 -16.84
CA GLN A 400 1.04 9.31 -17.60
C GLN A 400 0.96 10.84 -17.59
N GLY A 401 1.49 11.49 -16.54
CA GLY A 401 1.55 12.96 -16.49
C GLY A 401 2.52 13.49 -17.54
N ARG A 402 3.70 12.87 -17.66
CA ARG A 402 4.68 13.21 -18.70
C ARG A 402 4.16 12.98 -20.11
N ASP A 403 3.42 11.88 -20.33
CA ASP A 403 2.89 11.57 -21.65
C ASP A 403 1.79 12.56 -22.06
N ALA A 404 0.99 13.04 -21.11
CA ALA A 404 0.02 14.12 -21.35
C ALA A 404 0.72 15.45 -21.64
N ASP A 405 1.70 15.86 -20.82
CA ASP A 405 2.48 17.08 -21.03
C ASP A 405 3.14 17.08 -22.43
N ALA A 406 3.75 15.95 -22.82
CA ALA A 406 4.41 15.81 -24.12
C ALA A 406 3.45 15.82 -25.32
N ALA A 407 2.20 15.36 -25.15
CA ALA A 407 1.17 15.42 -26.19
C ALA A 407 0.67 16.86 -26.40
N ASP A 408 0.50 17.63 -25.31
CA ASP A 408 0.12 19.04 -25.37
C ASP A 408 1.22 19.89 -26.04
N ASP A 409 2.50 19.65 -25.72
CA ASP A 409 3.64 20.32 -26.36
C ASP A 409 3.70 20.05 -27.88
N GLN A 410 3.37 18.83 -28.32
CA GLN A 410 3.32 18.48 -29.76
C GLN A 410 2.14 19.14 -30.47
N ALA A 411 1.00 19.31 -29.81
CA ALA A 411 -0.16 20.00 -30.36
C ALA A 411 0.05 21.53 -30.43
N ALA A 412 0.89 22.09 -29.55
CA ALA A 412 1.21 23.51 -29.50
C ALA A 412 2.25 23.96 -30.55
N LEU A 413 2.97 23.03 -31.18
CA LEU A 413 3.86 23.35 -32.30
C LEU A 413 3.02 23.59 -33.56
N PRO A 414 3.03 24.80 -34.16
CA PRO A 414 2.36 25.03 -35.43
C PRO A 414 2.95 24.08 -36.46
N SER A 415 2.09 23.26 -37.08
CA SER A 415 2.53 22.31 -38.08
C SER A 415 3.18 23.08 -39.24
N LEU A 416 4.51 22.95 -39.35
CA LEU A 416 5.29 23.53 -40.45
C LEU A 416 4.82 23.04 -41.85
N PHE A 417 3.92 22.06 -41.89
CA PHE A 417 3.28 21.54 -43.10
C PHE A 417 1.91 22.18 -43.43
N SER A 418 1.38 23.10 -42.63
CA SER A 418 0.10 23.78 -42.90
C SER A 418 0.24 25.15 -43.61
N MET A 419 1.46 25.58 -43.97
CA MET A 419 1.73 26.92 -44.55
C MET A 419 2.15 26.93 -46.04
N SER A 420 1.76 25.97 -46.88
CA SER A 420 2.13 26.02 -48.32
C SER A 420 1.08 25.61 -49.35
N ARG A 421 -0.21 25.73 -49.05
CA ARG A 421 -1.26 25.64 -50.08
C ARG A 421 -2.36 26.65 -49.83
N THR A 422 -2.14 27.89 -50.25
CA THR A 422 -3.16 28.87 -50.69
C THR A 422 -2.48 30.22 -50.90
N ASN A 423 -1.96 30.49 -52.11
CA ASN A 423 -1.92 31.82 -52.76
C ASN A 423 -1.05 31.83 -54.03
N GLU A 424 -1.34 30.98 -55.02
CA GLU A 424 -0.79 31.20 -56.38
C GLU A 424 -1.86 31.57 -57.44
N ASP A 425 -3.16 31.50 -57.14
CA ASP A 425 -4.20 31.67 -58.17
C ASP A 425 -4.95 33.03 -58.17
N SER A 426 -4.48 34.08 -57.47
CA SER A 426 -5.26 35.33 -57.37
C SER A 426 -4.55 36.63 -57.77
N VAL A 427 -3.43 36.59 -58.52
CA VAL A 427 -2.69 37.83 -58.88
C VAL A 427 -2.78 38.25 -60.36
N PHE A 428 -3.34 37.43 -61.26
CA PHE A 428 -3.45 37.78 -62.70
C PHE A 428 -4.89 37.95 -63.22
N ALA A 429 -5.70 38.75 -62.52
CA ALA A 429 -6.98 39.22 -63.04
C ALA A 429 -7.26 40.70 -62.69
N SER A 430 -6.32 41.59 -63.03
CA SER A 430 -6.69 42.96 -63.39
C SER A 430 -5.58 43.58 -64.26
N ARG A 431 -6.01 44.21 -65.36
CA ARG A 431 -5.21 44.86 -66.44
C ARG A 431 -4.80 43.94 -67.61
N ARG A 432 -5.72 43.70 -68.53
CA ARG A 432 -5.82 44.44 -69.82
C ARG A 432 -7.03 43.95 -70.60
#